data_AF-A0A1I7XH66-F1
#
_entry.id   AF-A0A1I7XH66-F1
#
_cell.length_a   1.000
_cell.length_b   1.000
_cell.length_c   1.000
_cell.angle_alpha   90.00
_cell.angle_beta   90.00
_cell.angle_gamma   90.00
#
_symmetry.space_group_name_H-M   'P 1'
#
loop_
_entity.id
_entity.type
_entity.pdbx_description
1 polymer ?
#
loop_
_entity_poly.entity_id
_entity_poly.type
_entity_poly.pdbx_seq_one_letter_code
_entity_poly.pdbx_strand_id
1 'polypeptide(L)'
;MADKELKKVYIEPYVHLCSFITYLLFVYVEHLQAFQDLQFKTNETRATIAQGEIAKKINTQKQRVSELSAQTISGISTELPVYRSVGRMFILSSKEEEVERHNKEANEYKLKIEAIEKQKGYLQREMEEAERNLREMVQARRA
;
A
#
# COMPACT_ATOMS: atom_id res chain seq x y z
N MET A 1 37.07 54.51 -22.27
CA MET A 1 37.48 53.11 -22.49
C MET A 1 37.72 52.34 -21.18
N ALA A 2 38.33 52.93 -20.16
CA ALA A 2 38.61 52.27 -18.87
C ALA A 2 37.38 51.68 -18.12
N ASP A 3 36.21 52.31 -18.22
CA ASP A 3 34.99 51.88 -17.51
C ASP A 3 34.33 50.60 -18.10
N LYS A 4 34.58 50.30 -19.39
CA LYS A 4 34.13 49.04 -20.03
C LYS A 4 35.02 47.85 -19.66
N GLU A 5 36.31 48.09 -19.51
CA GLU A 5 37.29 47.08 -19.09
C GLU A 5 37.09 46.71 -17.60
N LEU A 6 36.83 47.69 -16.73
CA LEU A 6 36.52 47.44 -15.32
C LEU A 6 35.25 46.61 -15.12
N LYS A 7 34.20 46.87 -15.92
CA LYS A 7 32.95 46.08 -15.89
C LYS A 7 33.16 44.63 -16.33
N LYS A 8 33.99 44.39 -17.35
CA LYS A 8 34.33 43.04 -17.80
C LYS A 8 35.19 42.27 -16.80
N VAL A 9 36.18 42.92 -16.19
CA VAL A 9 37.14 42.25 -15.30
C VAL A 9 36.57 41.97 -13.92
N TYR A 10 35.71 42.85 -13.39
CA TYR A 10 35.18 42.71 -12.04
C TYR A 10 33.70 42.35 -12.00
N ILE A 11 32.82 42.97 -12.79
CA ILE A 11 31.36 42.81 -12.63
C ILE A 11 30.83 41.56 -13.33
N GLU A 12 31.21 41.31 -14.59
CA GLU A 12 30.77 40.11 -15.32
C GLU A 12 31.09 38.77 -14.63
N PRO A 13 32.29 38.54 -14.06
CA PRO A 13 32.55 37.29 -13.34
C PRO A 13 31.69 37.11 -12.09
N TYR A 14 31.33 38.19 -11.36
CA TYR A 14 30.39 38.09 -10.25
C TYR A 14 28.96 37.82 -10.71
N VAL A 15 28.52 38.37 -11.85
CA VAL A 15 27.21 38.08 -12.43
C VAL A 15 27.14 36.61 -12.87
N HIS A 16 28.18 36.10 -13.54
CA HIS A 16 28.27 34.68 -13.91
C HIS A 16 28.34 33.75 -12.70
N LEU A 17 29.09 34.11 -11.65
CA LEU A 17 29.16 33.35 -10.41
C LEU A 17 27.80 33.33 -9.70
N CYS A 18 27.09 34.46 -9.67
CA CYS A 18 25.76 34.55 -9.09
C CYS A 18 24.74 33.70 -9.87
N SER A 19 24.75 33.76 -11.21
CA SER A 19 23.92 32.89 -12.05
C SER A 19 24.25 31.41 -11.89
N PHE A 20 25.52 31.06 -11.72
CA PHE A 20 25.94 29.68 -11.47
C PHE A 20 25.46 29.18 -10.10
N ILE A 21 25.60 30.00 -9.05
CA ILE A 21 25.14 29.67 -7.70
C ILE A 21 23.61 29.51 -7.67
N THR A 22 22.85 30.40 -8.32
CA THR A 22 21.38 30.28 -8.35
C THR A 22 20.93 29.04 -9.10
N TYR A 23 21.59 28.68 -10.21
CA TYR A 23 21.29 27.43 -10.93
C TYR A 23 21.60 26.20 -10.09
N LEU A 24 22.73 26.20 -9.39
CA LEU A 24 23.12 25.10 -8.50
C LEU A 24 22.15 24.95 -7.32
N LEU A 25 21.70 26.07 -6.75
CA LEU A 25 20.72 26.10 -5.67
C LEU A 25 19.35 25.60 -6.14
N PHE A 26 18.92 26.01 -7.34
CA PHE A 26 17.68 25.56 -7.97
C PHE A 26 17.67 24.04 -8.18
N VAL A 27 18.73 23.50 -8.80
CA VAL A 27 18.90 22.06 -9.02
C VAL A 27 18.91 21.28 -7.70
N TYR A 28 19.56 21.82 -6.65
CA TYR A 28 19.58 21.18 -5.33
C TYR A 28 18.18 21.09 -4.71
N VAL A 29 17.39 22.16 -4.81
CA VAL A 29 16.02 22.21 -4.26
C VAL A 29 15.11 21.22 -4.98
N GLU A 30 15.16 21.14 -6.32
CA GLU A 30 14.35 20.18 -7.10
C GLU A 30 14.65 18.72 -6.69
N HIS A 31 15.93 18.39 -6.52
CA HIS A 31 16.32 17.04 -6.08
C HIS A 31 15.86 16.72 -4.65
N LEU A 32 15.92 17.70 -3.75
CA LEU A 32 15.46 17.51 -2.37
C LEU A 32 13.95 17.27 -2.32
N GLN A 33 13.19 18.01 -3.12
CA GLN A 33 11.74 17.84 -3.24
C GLN A 33 11.38 16.45 -3.80
N ALA A 34 12.03 16.03 -4.89
CA ALA A 34 11.83 14.70 -5.47
C ALA A 34 12.16 13.57 -4.46
N PHE A 35 13.19 13.76 -3.62
CA PHE A 35 13.53 12.80 -2.58
C PHE A 35 12.47 12.73 -1.48
N GLN A 36 11.96 13.88 -1.02
CA GLN A 36 10.89 13.93 -0.02
C GLN A 36 9.61 13.26 -0.51
N ASP A 37 9.22 13.50 -1.76
CA ASP A 37 8.05 12.89 -2.38
C ASP A 37 8.19 11.36 -2.48
N LEU A 38 9.38 10.86 -2.83
CA LEU A 38 9.67 9.42 -2.87
C LEU A 38 9.60 8.78 -1.47
N GLN A 39 10.14 9.45 -0.45
CA GLN A 39 10.06 8.97 0.95
C GLN A 39 8.61 8.93 1.45
N PHE A 40 7.83 9.97 1.13
CA PHE A 40 6.41 10.03 1.49
C PHE A 40 5.63 8.86 0.86
N LYS A 41 5.77 8.66 -0.46
CA LYS A 41 5.13 7.54 -1.17
C LYS A 41 5.53 6.19 -0.60
N THR A 42 6.82 5.99 -0.31
CA THR A 42 7.32 4.74 0.29
C THR A 42 6.69 4.46 1.65
N ASN A 43 6.56 5.48 2.50
CA ASN A 43 5.93 5.33 3.81
C ASN A 43 4.43 5.07 3.71
N GLU A 44 3.75 5.73 2.76
CA GLU A 44 2.34 5.48 2.47
C GLU A 44 2.12 4.02 2.04
N THR A 45 2.92 3.52 1.09
CA THR A 45 2.86 2.12 0.64
C THR A 45 3.11 1.14 1.80
N ARG A 46 4.06 1.42 2.69
CA ARG A 46 4.31 0.61 3.90
C ARG A 46 3.08 0.57 4.81
N ALA A 47 2.44 1.71 5.04
CA ALA A 47 1.22 1.79 5.82
C ALA A 47 0.07 0.99 5.18
N THR A 48 -0.11 1.08 3.85
CA THR A 48 -1.10 0.28 3.12
C THR A 48 -0.85 -1.22 3.24
N ILE A 49 0.41 -1.67 3.13
CA ILE A 49 0.78 -3.08 3.32
C ILE A 49 0.44 -3.53 4.74
N ALA A 50 0.79 -2.73 5.75
CA ALA A 50 0.49 -3.06 7.14
C ALA A 50 -1.02 -3.16 7.42
N GLN A 51 -1.81 -2.25 6.86
CA GLN A 51 -3.28 -2.31 6.94
C GLN A 51 -3.83 -3.55 6.23
N GLY A 52 -3.29 -3.90 5.07
CA GLY A 52 -3.63 -5.12 4.33
C GLY A 52 -3.40 -6.39 5.17
N GLU A 53 -2.28 -6.47 5.91
CA GLU A 53 -2.00 -7.59 6.80
C GLU A 53 -3.00 -7.73 7.95
N ILE A 54 -3.44 -6.61 8.53
CA ILE A 54 -4.47 -6.61 9.56
C ILE A 54 -5.80 -7.11 8.97
N ALA A 55 -6.19 -6.59 7.80
CA ALA A 55 -7.40 -7.02 7.11
C ALA A 55 -7.36 -8.51 6.73
N LYS A 56 -6.19 -9.02 6.30
CA LYS A 56 -5.97 -10.45 6.02
C LYS A 56 -6.21 -11.30 7.26
N LYS A 57 -5.66 -10.91 8.42
CA LYS A 57 -5.87 -11.65 9.68
C LYS A 57 -7.35 -11.71 10.07
N ILE A 58 -8.05 -10.58 9.98
CA ILE A 58 -9.49 -10.51 10.29
C ILE A 58 -10.30 -11.40 9.33
N ASN A 59 -10.02 -11.33 8.02
CA ASN A 59 -10.73 -12.15 7.04
C ASN A 59 -10.42 -13.65 7.21
N THR A 60 -9.19 -14.01 7.58
CA THR A 60 -8.81 -15.40 7.87
C THR A 60 -9.57 -15.94 9.07
N GLN A 61 -9.72 -15.13 10.13
CA GLN A 61 -10.52 -15.50 11.29
C GLN A 61 -12.00 -15.68 10.92
N LYS A 62 -12.57 -14.76 10.13
CA LYS A 62 -13.96 -14.86 9.66
C LYS A 62 -14.20 -16.08 8.79
N GLN A 63 -13.29 -16.37 7.85
CA GLN A 63 -13.33 -17.58 7.03
C GLN A 63 -13.39 -18.83 7.90
N ARG A 64 -12.46 -18.95 8.87
CA ARG A 64 -12.41 -20.10 9.78
C ARG A 64 -13.69 -20.24 10.61
N VAL A 65 -14.25 -19.13 11.08
CA VAL A 65 -15.53 -19.15 11.82
C VAL A 65 -16.64 -19.68 10.93
N SER A 66 -16.78 -19.19 9.69
CA SER A 66 -17.80 -19.67 8.74
C SER A 66 -17.63 -21.14 8.41
N GLU A 67 -16.41 -21.63 8.20
CA GLU A 67 -16.11 -23.05 7.96
C GLU A 67 -16.48 -23.94 9.16
N LEU A 68 -16.12 -23.52 10.37
CA LEU A 68 -16.47 -24.23 11.60
C LEU A 68 -17.98 -24.23 11.86
N SER A 69 -18.67 -23.13 11.55
CA SER A 69 -20.14 -23.06 11.64
C SER A 69 -20.80 -24.03 10.66
N ALA A 70 -20.34 -24.10 9.41
CA ALA A 70 -20.84 -25.07 8.43
C ALA A 70 -20.64 -26.52 8.90
N GLN A 71 -19.45 -26.84 9.42
CA GLN A 71 -19.16 -28.17 9.97
C GLN A 71 -20.04 -28.50 11.17
N THR A 72 -20.22 -27.55 12.08
CA THR A 72 -21.06 -27.73 13.28
C THR A 72 -22.51 -28.00 12.88
N ILE A 73 -23.07 -27.21 11.98
CA ILE A 73 -24.45 -27.36 11.49
C ILE A 73 -24.60 -28.70 10.75
N SER A 74 -23.60 -29.11 9.96
CA SER A 74 -23.62 -30.38 9.25
C SER A 74 -23.70 -31.60 10.17
N GLY A 75 -23.11 -31.51 11.38
CA GLY A 75 -23.12 -32.56 12.40
C GLY A 75 -24.43 -32.70 13.20
N ILE A 76 -25.38 -31.76 13.05
CA ILE A 76 -26.66 -31.78 13.76
C ILE A 76 -27.67 -32.69 13.02
N SER A 77 -28.53 -33.40 13.76
CA SER A 77 -29.62 -34.20 13.18
C SER A 77 -30.59 -33.36 12.34
N THR A 78 -31.04 -33.90 11.20
CA THR A 78 -31.93 -33.20 10.24
C THR A 78 -33.35 -32.99 10.78
N GLU A 79 -33.74 -33.64 11.87
CA GLU A 79 -35.08 -33.50 12.47
C GLU A 79 -35.29 -32.20 13.26
N LEU A 80 -34.21 -31.46 13.55
CA LEU A 80 -34.30 -30.26 14.38
C LEU A 80 -34.58 -29.01 13.54
N PRO A 81 -35.51 -28.14 13.97
CA PRO A 81 -35.76 -26.86 13.30
C PRO A 81 -34.54 -25.95 13.48
N VAL A 82 -33.99 -25.46 12.36
CA VAL A 82 -32.83 -24.55 12.34
C VAL A 82 -33.33 -23.12 12.27
N TYR A 83 -32.79 -22.25 13.14
CA TYR A 83 -33.14 -20.84 13.18
C TYR A 83 -31.93 -19.96 12.88
N ARG A 84 -32.08 -19.05 11.92
CA ARG A 84 -31.07 -18.06 11.57
C ARG A 84 -31.35 -16.74 12.25
N SER A 85 -30.33 -16.12 12.83
CA SER A 85 -30.45 -14.76 13.35
C SER A 85 -30.40 -13.71 12.24
N VAL A 86 -31.34 -12.76 12.29
CA VAL A 86 -31.38 -11.57 11.44
C VAL A 86 -31.58 -10.36 12.34
N GLY A 87 -30.48 -9.69 12.69
CA GLY A 87 -30.48 -8.62 13.67
C GLY A 87 -30.90 -9.13 15.05
N ARG A 88 -32.11 -8.75 15.50
CA ARG A 88 -32.71 -9.19 16.77
C ARG A 88 -33.80 -10.26 16.62
N MET A 89 -34.05 -10.70 15.39
CA MET A 89 -35.06 -11.70 15.07
C MET A 89 -34.42 -13.04 14.69
N PHE A 90 -35.20 -14.11 14.78
CA PHE A 90 -34.82 -15.44 14.30
C PHE A 90 -35.82 -15.90 13.24
N ILE A 91 -35.31 -16.42 12.12
CA ILE A 91 -36.11 -16.91 11.00
C ILE A 91 -35.87 -18.41 10.86
N LEU A 92 -36.94 -19.17 10.64
CA LEU A 92 -36.85 -20.59 10.32
C LEU A 92 -36.12 -20.76 8.98
N SER A 93 -35.10 -21.61 8.96
CA SER A 93 -34.27 -21.90 7.79
C SER A 93 -34.05 -23.40 7.69
N SER A 94 -33.69 -23.91 6.51
CA SER A 94 -33.27 -25.31 6.38
C SER A 94 -31.79 -25.48 6.74
N LYS A 95 -31.41 -26.70 7.12
CA LYS A 95 -30.01 -27.04 7.42
C LYS A 95 -29.14 -26.84 6.18
N GLU A 96 -29.62 -27.29 5.03
CA GLU A 96 -28.91 -27.25 3.75
C GLU A 96 -28.65 -25.81 3.32
N GLU A 97 -29.65 -24.93 3.42
CA GLU A 97 -29.50 -23.51 3.10
C GLU A 97 -28.49 -22.81 4.01
N GLU A 98 -28.47 -23.09 5.32
CA GLU A 98 -27.49 -22.48 6.22
C GLU A 98 -26.06 -22.98 5.96
N VAL A 99 -25.89 -24.26 5.64
CA VAL A 99 -24.59 -24.83 5.27
C VAL A 99 -24.08 -24.21 3.97
N GLU A 100 -24.93 -24.12 2.94
CA GLU A 100 -24.57 -23.48 1.67
C GLU A 100 -24.20 -22.01 1.87
N ARG A 101 -24.96 -21.27 2.68
CA ARG A 101 -24.68 -19.87 3.00
C ARG A 101 -23.32 -19.72 3.66
N HIS A 102 -23.01 -20.52 4.68
CA HIS A 102 -21.72 -20.46 5.37
C HIS A 102 -20.54 -20.85 4.47
N ASN A 103 -20.73 -21.83 3.59
CA ASN A 103 -19.73 -22.21 2.58
C ASN A 103 -19.49 -21.07 1.56
N LYS A 104 -20.56 -20.40 1.12
CA LYS A 104 -20.45 -19.22 0.25
C LYS A 104 -19.69 -18.09 0.95
N GLU A 105 -20.01 -17.81 2.21
CA GLU A 105 -19.35 -16.78 3.01
C GLU A 105 -17.85 -17.08 3.19
N ALA A 106 -17.49 -18.34 3.49
CA ALA A 106 -16.11 -18.78 3.58
C ALA A 106 -15.34 -18.57 2.25
N ASN A 107 -15.96 -18.93 1.13
CA ASN A 107 -15.39 -18.71 -0.21
C ASN A 107 -15.20 -17.22 -0.52
N GLU A 108 -16.14 -16.36 -0.13
CA GLU A 108 -15.99 -14.90 -0.30
C GLU A 108 -14.82 -14.35 0.51
N TYR A 109 -14.63 -14.79 1.75
CA TYR A 109 -13.46 -14.39 2.56
C TYR A 109 -12.14 -14.92 1.98
N LYS A 110 -12.14 -16.15 1.45
CA LYS A 110 -10.98 -16.72 0.75
C LYS A 110 -10.57 -15.85 -0.45
N LEU A 111 -11.51 -15.47 -1.30
CA LEU A 111 -11.25 -14.58 -2.45
C LEU A 111 -10.70 -13.21 -2.02
N LYS A 112 -11.21 -12.65 -0.92
CA LYS A 112 -10.69 -11.39 -0.36
C LYS A 112 -9.26 -11.54 0.15
N ILE A 113 -8.91 -12.66 0.78
CA ILE A 113 -7.55 -12.95 1.24
C ILE A 113 -6.60 -13.04 0.04
N GLU A 114 -6.97 -13.79 -0.99
CA GLU A 114 -6.17 -13.92 -2.22
C GLU A 114 -5.96 -12.56 -2.92
N ALA A 115 -6.99 -11.70 -2.94
CA ALA A 115 -6.87 -10.36 -3.49
C ALA A 115 -5.89 -9.48 -2.69
N ILE A 116 -5.95 -9.52 -1.36
CA ILE A 116 -5.03 -8.79 -0.47
C ILE A 116 -3.59 -9.28 -0.66
N GLU A 117 -3.38 -10.59 -0.80
CA GLU A 117 -2.04 -11.15 -1.06
C GLU A 117 -1.46 -10.72 -2.40
N LYS A 118 -2.28 -10.72 -3.46
CA LYS A 118 -1.86 -10.22 -4.78
C LYS A 118 -1.49 -8.74 -4.72
N GLN A 119 -2.31 -7.92 -4.07
CA GLN A 119 -2.05 -6.50 -3.90
C GLN A 119 -0.75 -6.26 -3.11
N LYS A 120 -0.55 -6.98 -2.01
CA LYS A 120 0.69 -6.93 -1.24
C LYS A 120 1.91 -7.27 -2.10
N GLY A 121 1.86 -8.38 -2.83
CA GLY A 121 2.98 -8.80 -3.68
C GLY A 121 3.29 -7.83 -4.81
N TYR A 122 2.30 -7.07 -5.29
CA TYR A 122 2.52 -5.96 -6.21
C TYR A 122 3.24 -4.80 -5.53
N LEU A 123 2.70 -4.31 -4.40
CA LEU A 123 3.26 -3.17 -3.66
C LEU A 123 4.68 -3.45 -3.14
N GLN A 124 4.99 -4.67 -2.74
CA GLN A 124 6.33 -5.06 -2.31
C GLN A 124 7.34 -4.98 -3.45
N ARG A 125 6.99 -5.46 -4.65
CA ARG A 125 7.87 -5.37 -5.83
C ARG A 125 8.11 -3.91 -6.23
N GLU A 126 7.06 -3.10 -6.22
CA GLU A 126 7.15 -1.67 -6.49
C GLU A 126 8.08 -0.95 -5.50
N MET A 127 7.97 -1.30 -4.21
CA MET A 127 8.86 -0.78 -3.18
C MET A 127 10.33 -1.21 -3.36
N GLU A 128 10.59 -2.48 -3.67
CA GLU A 128 11.94 -2.99 -3.90
C GLU A 128 12.61 -2.30 -5.09
N GLU A 129 11.84 -2.04 -6.14
CA GLU A 129 12.29 -1.29 -7.31
C GLU A 129 12.57 0.18 -6.99
N ALA A 130 11.69 0.85 -6.23
CA ALA A 130 11.90 2.21 -5.77
C ALA A 130 13.15 2.33 -4.89
N GLU A 131 13.38 1.38 -3.97
CA GLU A 131 14.57 1.34 -3.13
C GLU A 131 15.86 1.07 -3.95
N ARG A 132 15.79 0.23 -4.98
CA ARG A 132 16.92 -0.02 -5.89
C ARG A 132 17.29 1.26 -6.66
N ASN A 133 16.31 1.93 -7.26
CA ASN A 133 16.52 3.19 -7.98
C ASN A 133 17.14 4.27 -7.07
N LEU A 134 16.65 4.40 -5.83
CA LEU A 134 17.24 5.31 -4.85
C LEU A 134 18.72 4.98 -4.54
N ARG A 135 19.07 3.69 -4.40
CA ARG A 135 20.46 3.27 -4.17
C ARG A 135 21.36 3.61 -5.35
N GLU A 136 20.90 3.36 -6.57
CA GLU A 136 21.62 3.66 -7.80
C GLU A 136 21.86 5.17 -7.95
N MET A 137 20.84 6.00 -7.70
CA MET A 137 20.97 7.47 -7.72
C MET A 137 22.01 8.00 -6.73
N VAL A 138 22.07 7.43 -5.51
CA VAL A 138 23.03 7.84 -4.48
C VAL A 138 24.45 7.41 -4.86
N GLN A 139 24.61 6.22 -5.44
CA GLN A 139 25.91 5.71 -5.89
C GLN A 139 26.45 6.50 -7.09
N ALA A 140 25.60 6.87 -8.04
CA ALA A 140 25.96 7.70 -9.20
C ALA A 140 26.50 9.09 -8.82
N ARG A 141 26.16 9.61 -7.63
CA ARG A 141 26.72 10.88 -7.10
C ARG A 141 28.08 10.73 -6.40
N ARG A 142 28.51 9.50 -6.07
CA ARG A 142 29.77 9.23 -5.36
C ARG A 142 30.92 8.83 -6.30
N ALA A 143 30.61 8.40 -7.52
CA ALA A 143 31.57 8.12 -8.59
C ALA A 143 31.83 9.40 -9.41
#